data_AF-A0AAX3W0E9-F1
#
_entry.id   AF-A0AAX3W0E9-F1
#
_cell.length_a   1.000
_cell.length_b   1.000
_cell.length_c   1.000
_cell.angle_alpha   90.00
_cell.angle_beta   90.00
_cell.angle_gamma   90.00
#
_symmetry.space_group_name_H-M   'P 1'
#
loop_
_entity.id
_entity.type
_entity.pdbx_description
1 polymer ?
#
loop_
_entity_poly.entity_id
_entity_poly.type
_entity_poly.pdbx_seq_one_letter_code
_entity_poly.pdbx_strand_id
1 'polypeptide(L)'
;MKNNTIAGFHILGTENGNLKLNTNKMYNWHIPKKLRGMLIAQGDIVLVQTKIGNRPILVMNVFREEDKEKKRKYKRVIKLLEKAPKQSHAVKS
;
A
#
# COMPACT_ATOMS: atom_id res chain seq x y z
N MET A 1 9.83 -4.06 15.83
CA MET A 1 9.95 -2.71 15.22
C MET A 1 8.82 -2.48 14.22
N LYS A 2 8.34 -1.25 13.99
CA LYS A 2 7.20 -0.98 13.10
C LYS A 2 7.67 -0.71 11.67
N ASN A 3 7.06 -1.40 10.69
CA ASN A 3 7.28 -1.16 9.26
C ASN A 3 7.03 0.32 8.91
N ASN A 4 7.82 0.86 7.99
CA ASN A 4 7.79 2.28 7.61
C ASN A 4 7.67 2.51 6.11
N THR A 5 7.62 1.45 5.30
CA THR A 5 7.57 1.55 3.85
C THR A 5 6.59 0.50 3.32
N ILE A 6 5.85 0.87 2.27
CA ILE A 6 5.04 -0.05 1.48
C ILE A 6 5.52 -0.07 0.05
N ALA A 7 5.26 -1.17 -0.65
CA ALA A 7 5.34 -1.27 -2.09
C ALA A 7 4.00 -1.69 -2.67
N GLY A 8 3.65 -1.18 -3.85
CA GLY A 8 2.39 -1.51 -4.48
C GLY A 8 2.20 -1.00 -5.90
N PHE A 9 1.04 -1.33 -6.46
CA PHE A 9 0.63 -0.93 -7.81
C PHE A 9 -0.51 0.08 -7.74
N HIS A 10 -0.49 1.06 -8.65
CA HIS A 10 -1.61 1.98 -8.80
C HIS A 10 -2.85 1.26 -9.32
N ILE A 11 -4.00 1.58 -8.71
CA ILE A 11 -5.30 1.16 -9.23
C ILE A 11 -5.69 2.17 -10.32
N LEU A 12 -5.87 1.67 -11.54
CA LEU A 12 -6.28 2.45 -12.71
C LEU A 12 -7.80 2.63 -12.77
N GLY A 13 -8.53 1.68 -12.21
CA GLY A 13 -9.98 1.68 -12.16
C GLY A 13 -10.50 0.30 -11.80
N THR A 14 -11.80 0.11 -12.05
CA THR A 14 -12.48 -1.17 -11.85
C THR A 14 -13.14 -1.56 -13.17
N GLU A 15 -13.00 -2.83 -13.56
CA GLU A 15 -13.55 -3.38 -14.79
C GLU A 15 -14.25 -4.70 -14.44
N ASN A 16 -15.58 -4.77 -14.64
CA ASN A 16 -16.41 -5.92 -14.29
C ASN A 16 -16.24 -6.40 -12.83
N GLY A 17 -16.15 -5.46 -11.89
CA GLY A 17 -15.92 -5.76 -10.47
C GLY A 17 -14.47 -6.12 -10.10
N ASN A 18 -13.58 -6.28 -11.08
CA ASN A 18 -12.17 -6.56 -10.85
C ASN A 18 -11.34 -5.28 -10.84
N LEU A 19 -10.35 -5.20 -9.93
CA LEU A 19 -9.41 -4.08 -9.90
C LEU A 19 -8.45 -4.14 -11.10
N LYS A 20 -8.40 -3.06 -11.87
CA LYS A 20 -7.41 -2.88 -12.92
C LYS A 20 -6.16 -2.22 -12.34
N LEU A 21 -5.05 -2.95 -12.30
CA LEU A 21 -3.79 -2.47 -11.74
C LEU A 21 -2.81 -2.07 -12.84
N ASN A 22 -2.04 -1.01 -12.58
CA ASN A 22 -0.85 -0.71 -13.38
C ASN A 22 0.33 -1.56 -12.86
N THR A 23 0.50 -2.74 -13.44
CA THR A 23 1.55 -3.70 -13.04
C THR A 23 2.89 -3.44 -13.71
N ASN A 24 2.99 -2.47 -14.63
CA ASN A 24 4.23 -2.14 -15.34
C ASN A 24 5.37 -1.72 -14.41
N LYS A 25 5.02 -1.13 -13.26
CA LYS A 25 6.01 -0.71 -12.26
C LYS A 25 5.44 -0.73 -10.86
N MET A 26 6.17 -1.38 -9.96
CA MET A 26 5.94 -1.30 -8.53
C MET A 26 6.65 -0.07 -7.97
N TYR A 27 5.97 0.64 -7.08
CA TYR A 27 6.48 1.87 -6.46
C TYR A 27 6.46 1.75 -4.95
N ASN A 28 7.30 2.56 -4.29
CA ASN A 28 7.44 2.57 -2.84
C ASN A 28 6.96 3.89 -2.24
N TRP A 29 6.34 3.80 -1.06
CA TRP A 29 5.89 4.96 -0.27
C TRP A 29 6.24 4.79 1.20
N HIS A 30 6.54 5.90 1.87
CA HIS A 30 6.74 5.91 3.31
C HIS A 30 5.41 5.96 4.07
N ILE A 31 5.32 5.13 5.10
CA ILE A 31 4.26 5.17 6.11
C ILE A 31 4.64 6.24 7.16
N PRO A 32 3.90 7.36 7.25
CA PRO A 32 4.11 8.37 8.27
C PRO A 32 3.93 7.78 9.67
N LYS A 33 4.66 8.30 10.68
CA LYS A 33 4.60 7.81 12.08
C LYS A 33 3.15 7.65 12.59
N LYS A 34 2.29 8.62 12.28
CA LYS A 34 0.86 8.62 12.66
C LYS A 34 0.05 7.43 12.10
N LEU A 35 0.42 6.90 10.94
CA LEU A 35 -0.29 5.76 10.31
C LEU A 35 0.31 4.40 10.69
N ARG A 36 1.48 4.36 11.34
CA ARG A 36 2.10 3.08 11.75
C ARG A 36 1.31 2.33 12.83
N GLY A 37 0.33 2.98 13.47
CA GLY A 37 -0.62 2.33 14.37
C GLY A 37 -1.78 1.61 13.66
N MET A 38 -2.08 1.96 12.40
CA MET A 38 -3.22 1.40 11.65
C MET A 38 -2.97 -0.01 11.06
N LEU A 39 -1.78 -0.57 11.31
CA LEU A 39 -1.37 -1.90 10.84
C LEU A 39 -1.69 -2.13 9.36
N ILE A 40 -1.20 -1.25 8.48
CA ILE A 40 -1.32 -1.44 7.02
C ILE A 40 -0.66 -2.78 6.66
N ALA A 41 -1.38 -3.62 5.92
CA ALA A 41 -0.99 -4.96 5.55
C ALA A 41 -1.03 -5.16 4.03
N GLN A 42 -0.45 -6.26 3.56
CA GLN A 42 -0.60 -6.69 2.16
C GLN A 42 -2.07 -6.95 1.84
N GLY A 43 -2.50 -6.54 0.64
CA GLY A 43 -3.89 -6.62 0.18
C GLY A 43 -4.74 -5.41 0.57
N ASP A 44 -4.28 -4.55 1.49
CA ASP A 44 -4.98 -3.30 1.79
C ASP A 44 -4.97 -2.37 0.58
N ILE A 45 -5.98 -1.52 0.48
CA ILE A 45 -6.01 -0.39 -0.45
C ILE A 45 -5.74 0.88 0.34
N VAL A 46 -4.74 1.64 -0.08
CA VAL A 46 -4.35 2.90 0.59
C VAL A 46 -4.30 4.05 -0.41
N LEU A 47 -4.56 5.26 0.09
CA LEU A 47 -4.37 6.48 -0.68
C LEU A 47 -2.92 6.96 -0.49
N VAL A 48 -2.21 7.20 -1.58
CA VAL A 48 -0.83 7.68 -1.55
C VAL A 48 -0.67 8.98 -2.31
N GLN A 49 0.37 9.73 -1.95
CA GLN A 49 0.79 10.90 -2.69
C GLN A 49 1.60 10.46 -3.92
N THR A 50 1.30 11.02 -5.09
CA THR A 50 2.07 10.86 -6.34
C THR A 50 2.64 12.21 -6.79
N LYS A 51 3.26 12.28 -7.97
CA LYS A 51 3.70 13.57 -8.55
C LYS A 51 2.51 14.44 -8.98
N ILE A 52 1.42 13.82 -9.44
CA ILE A 52 0.27 14.50 -10.08
C ILE A 52 -0.97 14.38 -9.19
N GLY A 53 -0.80 14.51 -7.87
CA GLY A 53 -1.87 14.38 -6.88
C GLY A 53 -1.93 13.01 -6.21
N ASN A 54 -3.10 12.64 -5.69
CA ASN A 54 -3.28 11.45 -4.86
C ASN A 54 -3.88 10.31 -5.68
N ARG A 55 -3.42 9.08 -5.44
CA ARG A 55 -3.92 7.90 -6.14
C ARG A 55 -4.10 6.73 -5.17
N PRO A 56 -5.13 5.88 -5.36
CA PRO A 56 -5.24 4.63 -4.64
C PRO A 56 -4.24 3.61 -5.18
N ILE A 57 -3.68 2.80 -4.29
CA ILE A 57 -2.77 1.70 -4.64
C ILE A 57 -3.17 0.43 -3.89
N LEU A 58 -2.95 -0.72 -4.52
CA LEU A 58 -3.00 -2.01 -3.85
C LEU A 58 -1.65 -2.28 -3.18
N VAL A 59 -1.65 -2.53 -1.88
CA VAL A 59 -0.44 -2.82 -1.12
C VAL A 59 0.00 -4.25 -1.41
N MET A 60 1.19 -4.38 -2.01
CA MET A 60 1.77 -5.68 -2.36
C MET A 60 2.79 -6.15 -1.32
N ASN A 61 3.45 -5.23 -0.63
CA ASN A 61 4.41 -5.55 0.42
C ASN A 61 4.49 -4.42 1.46
N VAL A 62 4.77 -4.79 2.70
CA VAL A 62 4.96 -3.86 3.83
C VAL A 62 6.24 -4.25 4.56
N PHE A 63 7.23 -3.36 4.58
CA PHE A 63 8.56 -3.67 5.11
C PHE A 63 9.18 -2.50 5.87
N ARG A 64 10.26 -2.83 6.58
CA ARG A 64 11.09 -1.88 7.28
C ARG A 64 12.31 -1.55 6.42
N GLU A 65 12.49 -0.27 6.12
CA GLU A 65 13.70 0.24 5.48
C GLU A 65 14.53 1.00 6.53
N GLU A 66 15.76 0.52 6.77
CA GLU A 66 16.65 0.99 7.84
C GLU A 66 17.89 1.73 7.32
N ASP A 67 18.11 1.74 6.00
CA ASP A 67 19.32 2.23 5.38
C ASP A 67 19.42 3.77 5.48
N LYS A 68 20.14 4.23 6.50
CA LYS A 68 20.32 5.66 6.83
C LYS A 68 21.13 6.41 5.77
N GLU A 69 21.96 5.73 5.00
CA GLU A 69 22.76 6.36 3.94
C GLU A 69 21.91 6.65 2.71
N LYS A 70 20.96 5.77 2.39
CA LYS A 70 20.15 5.91 1.18
C LYS A 70 18.99 6.88 1.28
N LYS A 71 18.71 7.51 2.46
CA LYS A 71 17.57 8.41 2.81
C LYS A 71 16.57 8.60 1.66
N ARG A 72 15.92 7.52 1.21
CA ARG A 72 15.14 7.58 -0.01
C ARG A 72 13.95 8.47 0.28
N LYS A 73 13.82 9.58 -0.43
CA LYS A 73 12.69 10.50 -0.25
C LYS A 73 11.46 9.94 -0.96
N TYR A 74 10.89 8.87 -0.41
CA TYR A 74 9.61 8.39 -0.93
C TYR A 74 8.49 9.36 -0.58
N LYS A 75 7.52 9.44 -1.48
CA LYS A 75 6.24 10.08 -1.19
C LYS A 75 5.52 9.29 -0.10
N ARG A 76 4.48 9.89 0.49
CA ARG A 76 3.86 9.38 1.72
C ARG A 76 2.54 8.67 1.45
N VAL A 77 2.22 7.71 2.30
CA VAL A 77 0.86 7.22 2.50
C VAL A 77 0.04 8.30 3.20
N ILE A 78 -1.17 8.54 2.72
CA ILE A 78 -2.07 9.59 3.22
C ILE A 78 -3.07 8.99 4.21
N LYS A 79 -3.76 7.93 3.80
CA LYS A 79 -4.73 7.20 4.63
C LYS A 79 -4.96 5.79 4.10
N LEU A 80 -5.45 4.92 4.96
CA LEU A 80 -6.04 3.64 4.58
C LEU A 80 -7.43 3.90 3.95
N LEU A 81 -7.74 3.22 2.85
CA LEU A 81 -9.05 3.29 2.19
C LEU A 81 -9.87 2.03 2.49
N GLU A 82 -9.25 0.86 2.31
CA GLU A 82 -9.92 -0.43 2.48
C GLU A 82 -8.95 -1.44 3.09
N LYS A 83 -9.47 -2.30 3.97
CA LYS A 83 -8.72 -3.43 4.51
C LYS A 83 -8.87 -4.64 3.60
N ALA A 84 -7.78 -5.39 3.46
CA ALA A 84 -7.85 -6.72 2.88
C ALA A 84 -8.95 -7.53 3.61
N PRO A 85 -9.73 -8.37 2.88
CA PRO A 85 -10.66 -9.29 3.52
C PRO A 85 -9.92 -10.09 4.57
N LYS A 86 -10.47 -10.17 5.78
CA LYS A 86 -9.98 -11.13 6.76
C LYS A 86 -10.20 -12.51 6.13
N GLN A 87 -9.15 -13.34 6.06
CA GLN A 87 -9.36 -14.74 5.75
C GLN A 87 -10.23 -15.33 6.86
N SER A 88 -11.55 -15.33 6.69
CA SER A 88 -12.35 -16.39 7.28
C SER A 88 -11.87 -17.64 6.59
N HIS A 89 -11.29 -18.58 7.33
CA HIS A 89 -11.04 -19.92 6.81
C HIS A 89 -12.33 -20.36 6.11
N ALA A 90 -12.28 -20.47 4.78
CA ALA A 90 -13.35 -21.11 4.04
C ALA A 90 -13.40 -22.53 4.60
N VAL A 91 -14.46 -22.83 5.36
CA VAL A 91 -14.79 -24.19 5.75
C VAL A 91 -14.90 -24.93 4.43
N LYS A 92 -13.92 -25.77 4.13
CA LYS A 92 -14.02 -26.73 3.04
C LYS A 92 -15.26 -27.57 3.36
N SER A 93 -16.31 -27.39 2.55
CA SER A 93 -17.44 -28.31 2.50
C SER A 93 -17.00 -29.61 1.86
#